data_AF-A0A125SGG1-F1
#
_entry.id   AF-A0A125SGG1-F1
#
_cell.length_a   1.000
_cell.length_b   1.000
_cell.length_c   1.000
_cell.angle_alpha   90.00
_cell.angle_beta   90.00
_cell.angle_gamma   90.00
#
_symmetry.space_group_name_H-M   'P 1'
#
loop_
_entity.id
_entity.type
_entity.pdbx_description
1 polymer ?
#
loop_
_entity_poly.entity_id
_entity_poly.type
_entity_poly.pdbx_seq_one_letter_code
_entity_poly.pdbx_strand_id
1 'polypeptide(L)' 'MPPENQFDLEIALRKIHELASAEGDLGYAYWYQVGQLLNRAASMQSEIDALSKDLEQCRAMLLTKD' A
#
# COMPACT_ATOMS: atom_id res chain seq x y z
N MET A 1 -18.49 13.99 1.68
CA MET A 1 -17.11 14.36 2.02
C MET A 1 -16.19 13.37 1.33
N PRO A 2 -15.14 13.80 0.61
CA PRO A 2 -14.07 12.88 0.27
C PRO A 2 -13.41 12.42 1.58
N PRO A 3 -12.86 11.20 1.67
CA PRO A 3 -12.19 10.75 2.88
C PRO A 3 -10.98 11.66 3.12
N GLU A 4 -11.07 12.54 4.12
CA GLU A 4 -9.95 13.32 4.63
C GLU A 4 -8.90 12.30 5.10
N ASN A 5 -7.75 12.24 4.42
CA ASN A 5 -6.65 11.29 4.62
C ASN A 5 -6.78 9.92 3.92
N GLN A 6 -7.06 9.89 2.61
CA GLN A 6 -6.46 8.80 1.83
C GLN A 6 -4.93 8.97 1.87
N PHE A 7 -4.27 8.08 2.61
CA PHE A 7 -2.82 8.00 2.64
C PHE A 7 -2.34 7.59 1.24
N ASP A 8 -1.92 8.59 0.47
CA ASP A 8 -1.33 8.37 -0.84
C ASP A 8 0.14 7.96 -0.63
N LEU A 9 0.38 6.65 -0.76
CA LEU A 9 1.70 6.07 -0.59
C LEU A 9 2.68 6.63 -1.63
N GLU A 10 2.24 6.94 -2.85
CA GLU A 10 3.10 7.49 -3.89
C GLU A 10 3.62 8.88 -3.49
N ILE A 11 2.73 9.73 -2.98
CA ILE A 11 3.10 11.06 -2.46
C ILE A 11 4.04 10.92 -1.25
N ALA A 12 3.79 9.98 -0.34
CA ALA A 12 4.64 9.75 0.82
C ALA A 12 6.05 9.32 0.42
N LEU A 13 6.17 8.38 -0.52
CA LEU A 13 7.45 7.87 -1.01
C LEU A 13 8.24 8.94 -1.78
N ARG A 14 7.56 9.74 -2.59
CA ARG A 14 8.19 10.87 -3.29
C ARG A 14 8.80 11.87 -2.31
N LYS A 15 8.06 12.24 -1.25
CA LYS A 15 8.55 13.16 -0.22
C LYS A 15 9.72 12.57 0.57
N ILE A 16 9.67 11.28 0.90
CA ILE A 16 10.78 10.58 1.57
C ILE A 16 12.03 10.61 0.68
N HIS A 17 11.89 10.37 -0.61
CA HIS A 17 12.98 10.42 -1.57
C HIS A 17 13.60 11.83 -1.64
N GLU A 18 12.78 12.88 -1.76
CA GLU A 18 13.23 14.28 -1.77
C GLU A 18 14.01 14.66 -0.50
N LEU A 19 13.52 14.24 0.67
CA LEU A 19 14.18 14.51 1.96
C LEU A 19 15.49 13.72 2.10
N ALA A 20 15.49 12.45 1.71
CA ALA A 20 16.66 11.59 1.82
C ALA A 20 17.80 12.02 0.90
N SER A 21 17.49 12.56 -0.28
CA SER A 21 18.49 13.16 -1.18
C SER A 21 19.16 14.42 -0.59
N ALA A 22 18.50 15.11 0.34
CA ALA A 22 19.07 16.30 1.00
C ALA A 22 20.10 15.94 2.11
N GLU A 23 20.02 14.74 2.69
CA GLU A 23 20.89 14.27 3.79
C GLU A 23 22.15 13.50 3.31
N GLY A 24 22.32 13.31 1.99
CA GLY A 24 23.45 12.62 1.37
C GLY A 24 23.21 11.12 1.13
N ASP A 25 24.19 10.46 0.48
CA ASP A 25 24.05 9.11 -0.10
C ASP A 25 23.64 8.01 0.89
N LEU A 26 24.04 8.12 2.17
CA LEU A 26 23.75 7.12 3.18
C LEU A 26 22.28 7.16 3.63
N GLY A 27 21.71 8.36 3.78
CA GLY A 27 20.29 8.55 4.09
C GLY A 27 19.42 8.10 2.91
N TYR A 28 19.83 8.45 1.69
CA TYR A 28 19.16 8.03 0.47
C TYR A 28 19.01 6.52 0.33
N ALA A 29 20.08 5.74 0.51
CA ALA A 29 20.04 4.29 0.35
C ALA A 29 19.10 3.61 1.38
N TYR A 30 19.13 4.07 2.63
CA TYR A 30 18.27 3.56 3.69
C TYR A 30 16.79 3.87 3.42
N TRP A 31 16.47 5.13 3.10
CA TRP A 31 15.11 5.55 2.80
C TRP A 31 14.56 4.92 1.52
N TYR A 32 15.42 4.65 0.54
CA TYR A 32 15.04 3.90 -0.66
C TYR A 32 14.59 2.47 -0.31
N GLN A 33 15.31 1.76 0.57
CA GLN A 33 14.91 0.43 1.03
C GLN A 33 13.60 0.45 1.82
N VAL A 34 13.41 1.44 2.68
CA VAL A 34 12.13 1.65 3.39
C VAL A 34 11.01 1.87 2.38
N GLY A 35 11.25 2.67 1.33
CA GLY A 35 10.25 2.92 0.30
C GLY A 35 9.85 1.67 -0.49
N GLN A 36 10.82 0.81 -0.82
CA GLN A 36 10.53 -0.49 -1.44
C GLN A 36 9.70 -1.40 -0.53
N LEU A 37 9.97 -1.40 0.77
CA LEU A 37 9.20 -2.19 1.74
C LEU A 37 7.74 -1.72 1.81
N LEU A 38 7.52 -0.40 1.86
CA LEU A 38 6.18 0.17 1.89
C LEU A 38 5.39 -0.13 0.60
N ASN A 39 6.04 -0.04 -0.57
CA ASN A 39 5.43 -0.43 -1.84
C ASN A 39 4.99 -1.89 -1.83
N ARG A 40 5.87 -2.81 -1.39
CA ARG A 40 5.52 -4.23 -1.26
C ARG A 40 4.34 -4.45 -0.31
N ALA A 41 4.33 -3.74 0.82
CA ALA A 41 3.24 -3.84 1.79
C ALA A 41 1.90 -3.37 1.18
N ALA A 42 1.89 -2.27 0.42
CA ALA A 42 0.68 -1.79 -0.25
C ALA A 42 0.19 -2.74 -1.37
N SER A 43 1.11 -3.34 -2.13
CA SER A 43 0.74 -4.39 -3.09
C SER A 43 0.12 -5.59 -2.39
N MET A 44 0.72 -6.07 -1.30
CA MET A 44 0.17 -7.16 -0.50
C MET A 44 -1.20 -6.83 0.09
N GLN A 45 -1.40 -5.59 0.58
CA GLN A 45 -2.71 -5.15 1.07
C GLN A 45 -3.77 -5.18 -0.04
N SER A 46 -3.41 -4.71 -1.23
CA SER A 46 -4.33 -4.73 -2.38
C SER A 46 -4.73 -6.15 -2.79
N GLU A 47 -3.79 -7.10 -2.74
CA GLU A 47 -4.06 -8.52 -2.99
C GLU A 47 -4.96 -9.12 -1.90
N ILE A 48 -4.73 -8.79 -0.62
CA ILE A 48 -5.59 -9.22 0.49
C ILE A 48 -7.02 -8.71 0.28
N ASP A 49 -7.19 -7.43 -0.05
CA ASP A 49 -8.50 -6.82 -0.26
C ASP A 49 -9.25 -7.50 -1.41
N ALA A 50 -8.54 -7.82 -2.51
CA ALA A 50 -9.10 -8.56 -3.64
C ALA A 50 -9.54 -9.98 -3.24
N LEU A 51 -8.67 -10.74 -2.57
CA LEU A 51 -8.97 -12.09 -2.11
C LEU A 51 -10.12 -12.13 -1.11
N SER A 52 -10.17 -11.16 -0.19
CA SER A 52 -11.26 -11.00 0.77
C SER A 52 -12.59 -10.81 0.05
N LYS A 53 -12.63 -9.94 -0.97
CA LYS A 53 -13.82 -9.70 -1.79
C LYS A 53 -14.27 -10.95 -2.56
N ASP A 54 -13.34 -11.70 -3.13
CA ASP A 54 -13.66 -12.93 -3.86
C ASP A 54 -14.22 -14.01 -2.90
N LEU A 55 -13.66 -14.10 -1.70
CA LEU A 55 -14.12 -15.01 -0.67
C LEU A 55 -15.51 -14.65 -0.13
N GLU A 56 -15.81 -13.36 0.02
CA GLU A 56 -17.17 -12.89 0.34
C GLU A 56 -18.18 -13.29 -0.75
N GLN A 57 -17.83 -13.13 -2.02
CA GLN A 57 -18.69 -13.54 -3.14
C GLN A 57 -18.93 -15.06 -3.15
N CYS A 58 -17.89 -15.86 -2.95
CA CYS A 58 -18.00 -17.32 -2.85
C CYS A 58 -18.96 -17.72 -1.72
N ARG A 59 -18.81 -17.10 -0.53
CA ARG A 59 -19.69 -17.36 0.62
C ARG A 59 -21.14 -16.98 0.33
N ALA A 60 -21.37 -15.83 -0.31
CA ALA A 60 -22.72 -15.42 -0.70
C ALA A 60 -23.37 -16.41 -1.68
N MET A 61 -22.63 -16.88 -2.69
CA MET A 61 -23.12 -17.87 -3.65
C MET A 61 -23.52 -19.19 -2.98
N LEU A 62 -22.76 -19.63 -1.97
CA LEU A 62 -23.08 -20.83 -1.20
C LEU A 62 -24.36 -20.65 -0.37
N LEU A 63 -24.56 -19.49 0.24
CA LEU A 63 -25.75 -19.18 1.04
C LEU A 63 -27.03 -19.02 0.19
N THR A 64 -26.90 -18.68 -1.10
CA THR A 64 -28.04 -18.56 -2.02
C THR A 64 -28.44 -19.89 -2.68
N LYS A 65 -27.76 -20.99 -2.36
CA LYS A 65 -27.99 -22.31 -2.97
C LYS A 65 -28.83 -23.26 -2.10
N ASP A 66 -29.24 -22.83 -0.92
CA ASP A 66 -30.23 -23.49 -0.04
C ASP A 66 -31.61 -22.83 -0.18
#